data_AF-A0A212CFA2-F1
#
_entry.id   AF-A0A212CFA2-F1
#
_cell.length_a   1.000
_cell.length_b   1.000
_cell.length_c   1.000
_cell.angle_alpha   90.00
_cell.angle_beta   90.00
_cell.angle_gamma   90.00
#
_symmetry.space_group_name_H-M   'P 1'
#
loop_
_entity.id
_entity.type
_entity.pdbx_description
1 polymer ?
#
loop_
_entity_poly.entity_id
_entity_poly.type
_entity_poly.pdbx_seq_one_letter_code
_entity_poly.pdbx_strand_id
1 'polypeptide(L)'
;VFIMGYSVAAGATGRLLFGYDSFGNVCGKKNSPVEGAPLSGQDMTQKKHVFFMNSCNLEVRDVRLGSTVLCVSSCPEEQLDTLEEVQLFANTSGSFLCVYNLNSFNYTQIPNADLLCPRLPVPP
;
A
#
# COMPACT_ATOMS: atom_id res chain seq x y z
N VAL A 1 29.20 -5.58 19.77
CA VAL A 1 27.84 -5.62 20.37
C VAL A 1 27.20 -4.23 20.45
N PHE A 2 27.88 -3.19 20.96
CA PHE A 2 27.36 -1.81 21.02
C PHE A 2 26.94 -1.20 19.67
N ILE A 3 27.76 -1.36 18.63
CA ILE A 3 27.46 -0.80 17.29
C ILE A 3 26.19 -1.45 16.70
N MET A 4 26.05 -2.77 16.83
CA MET A 4 24.91 -3.51 16.29
C MET A 4 23.59 -3.12 16.99
N GLY A 5 23.61 -2.96 18.32
CA GLY A 5 22.43 -2.52 19.08
C GLY A 5 22.00 -1.08 18.74
N TYR A 6 22.96 -0.17 18.55
CA TYR A 6 22.67 1.20 18.11
C TYR A 6 22.10 1.24 16.70
N SER A 7 22.63 0.45 15.77
CA SER A 7 22.11 0.34 14.41
C SER A 7 20.67 -0.19 14.37
N VAL A 8 20.29 -1.11 15.26
CA VAL A 8 18.91 -1.60 15.34
C VAL A 8 17.97 -0.55 15.95
N ALA A 9 18.42 0.17 16.99
CA ALA A 9 17.60 1.15 17.69
C ALA A 9 17.44 2.48 16.93
N ALA A 10 18.52 2.97 16.32
CA ALA A 10 18.53 4.24 15.57
C ALA A 10 18.33 4.05 14.07
N GLY A 11 18.71 2.90 13.51
CA GLY A 11 18.33 2.53 12.15
C GLY A 11 16.85 2.19 12.15
N ALA A 12 16.10 2.72 11.20
CA ALA A 12 14.66 2.52 11.05
C ALA A 12 14.30 1.08 10.63
N THR A 13 14.82 0.08 11.35
CA THR A 13 14.74 -1.36 11.11
C THR A 13 13.29 -1.84 11.01
N GLY A 14 12.36 -1.11 11.63
CA GLY A 14 10.93 -1.34 11.46
C GLY A 14 10.47 -1.35 9.99
N ARG A 15 11.08 -0.53 9.12
CA ARG A 15 10.76 -0.53 7.67
C ARG A 15 11.18 -1.83 6.97
N LEU A 16 12.26 -2.46 7.41
CA LEU A 16 12.72 -3.74 6.90
C LEU A 16 11.86 -4.90 7.45
N LEU A 17 11.44 -4.82 8.71
CA LEU A 17 10.68 -5.87 9.38
C LEU A 17 9.20 -5.90 9.00
N PHE A 18 8.56 -4.73 8.94
CA PHE A 18 7.10 -4.62 8.72
C PHE A 18 6.75 -4.21 7.29
N GLY A 19 7.73 -3.85 6.47
CA GLY A 19 7.50 -3.24 5.17
C GLY A 19 6.99 -1.80 5.27
N TYR A 20 6.98 -1.12 4.13
CA TYR A 20 6.50 0.26 4.02
C TYR A 20 5.85 0.50 2.66
N ASP A 21 4.96 1.48 2.60
CA ASP A 21 4.28 1.89 1.38
C ASP A 21 5.06 2.97 0.60
N SER A 22 4.58 3.31 -0.60
CA SER A 22 5.21 4.35 -1.43
C SER A 22 5.16 5.76 -0.82
N PHE A 23 4.38 5.98 0.23
CA PHE A 23 4.27 7.25 0.95
C PHE A 23 5.12 7.29 2.22
N GLY A 24 5.90 6.23 2.48
CA GLY A 24 6.82 6.12 3.62
C GLY A 24 6.18 5.70 4.94
N ASN A 25 4.92 5.24 4.94
CA ASN A 25 4.26 4.68 6.11
C ASN A 25 4.75 3.26 6.36
N VAL A 26 5.10 2.94 7.60
CA VAL A 26 5.38 1.58 8.04
C VAL A 26 4.06 0.86 8.27
N CYS A 27 3.87 -0.30 7.65
CA CYS A 27 2.63 -1.07 7.78
C CYS A 27 2.50 -1.65 9.20
N GLY A 28 1.27 -1.79 9.70
CA GLY A 28 0.98 -2.32 11.04
C GLY A 28 1.46 -1.43 12.20
N LYS A 29 1.84 -0.18 11.94
CA LYS A 29 2.34 0.77 12.94
C LYS A 29 1.63 2.11 12.85
N LYS A 30 1.63 2.82 13.97
CA LYS A 30 1.26 4.23 14.02
C LYS A 30 2.45 5.08 13.58
N ASN A 31 2.34 5.76 12.44
CA ASN A 31 3.38 6.65 11.94
C ASN A 31 3.18 8.07 12.47
N SER A 32 4.24 8.89 12.42
CA SER A 32 4.18 10.30 12.80
C SER A 32 3.80 11.15 11.59
N PRO A 33 2.77 12.01 11.67
CA PRO A 33 2.36 12.89 10.58
C PRO A 33 3.51 13.74 10.06
N VAL A 34 3.54 13.96 8.73
CA VAL A 34 4.55 14.77 8.06
C VAL A 34 3.86 16.01 7.47
N GLU A 35 4.34 17.20 7.84
CA GLU A 35 3.79 18.47 7.35
C GLU A 35 3.95 18.57 5.81
N GLY A 36 2.88 18.99 5.13
CA GLY A 36 2.85 19.10 3.66
C GLY A 36 2.73 17.77 2.91
N ALA A 37 2.72 16.62 3.59
CA ALA A 37 2.62 15.29 2.99
C ALA A 37 1.47 14.47 3.60
N PRO A 38 0.20 14.72 3.21
CA PRO A 38 -0.98 14.17 3.88
C PRO A 38 -1.11 12.65 3.76
N LEU A 39 -0.50 12.03 2.75
CA LEU A 39 -0.48 10.57 2.59
C LEU A 39 0.61 9.90 3.42
N SER A 40 1.48 10.68 4.06
CA SER A 40 2.59 10.20 4.89
C SER A 40 2.31 10.41 6.38
N GLY A 41 2.85 9.53 7.22
CA GLY A 41 2.64 9.61 8.66
C GLY A 41 1.26 9.17 9.13
N GLN A 42 0.58 8.32 8.36
CA GLN A 42 -0.76 7.82 8.68
C GLN A 42 -0.72 6.66 9.69
N ASP A 43 -1.83 6.46 10.41
CA ASP A 43 -1.98 5.30 11.29
C ASP A 43 -2.28 4.04 10.48
N MET A 44 -1.29 3.16 10.38
CA MET A 44 -1.36 1.89 9.65
C MET A 44 -1.52 0.69 10.59
N THR A 45 -1.88 0.90 11.86
CA THR A 45 -1.96 -0.19 12.87
C THR A 45 -2.85 -1.36 12.42
N GLN A 46 -3.93 -1.07 11.70
CA GLN A 46 -4.87 -2.07 11.16
C GLN A 46 -4.53 -2.51 9.71
N LYS A 47 -3.51 -1.90 9.08
CA LYS A 47 -3.09 -2.15 7.70
C LYS A 47 -1.71 -2.80 7.71
N LYS A 48 -1.67 -4.11 7.94
CA LYS A 48 -0.45 -4.88 8.24
C LYS A 48 0.25 -5.44 7.01
N HIS A 49 -0.46 -5.54 5.89
CA HIS A 49 0.05 -6.21 4.68
C HIS A 49 0.57 -5.18 3.68
N VAL A 50 1.63 -5.53 2.97
CA VAL A 50 2.18 -4.73 1.87
C VAL A 50 1.56 -5.22 0.56
N PHE A 51 0.90 -4.35 -0.17
CA PHE A 51 0.23 -4.64 -1.43
C PHE A 51 0.90 -3.87 -2.58
N PHE A 52 1.25 -4.59 -3.64
CA PHE A 52 1.84 -4.02 -4.85
C PHE A 52 0.77 -3.90 -5.92
N MET A 53 0.43 -2.66 -6.32
CA MET A 53 -0.62 -2.43 -7.33
C MET A 53 -0.34 -3.03 -8.70
N ASN A 54 0.92 -3.37 -8.98
CA ASN A 54 1.35 -4.04 -10.21
C ASN A 54 2.34 -5.14 -9.83
N SER A 55 1.80 -6.32 -9.54
CA SER A 55 2.55 -7.50 -9.10
C SER A 55 3.24 -8.25 -10.24
N CYS A 56 2.72 -8.17 -11.47
CA CYS A 56 3.26 -8.90 -12.63
C CYS A 56 4.42 -8.16 -13.34
N ASN A 57 4.39 -6.83 -13.40
CA ASN A 57 5.45 -6.01 -13.99
C ASN A 57 6.17 -5.20 -12.89
N LEU A 58 6.94 -5.90 -12.04
CA LEU A 58 8.05 -5.28 -11.31
C LEU A 58 9.17 -4.95 -12.32
N GLU A 59 8.89 -4.02 -13.24
CA GLU A 59 9.92 -3.50 -14.11
C GLU A 59 10.92 -2.72 -13.25
N VAL A 60 12.03 -3.35 -12.93
CA VAL A 60 13.23 -2.70 -12.39
C VAL A 60 13.91 -1.94 -13.54
N ARG A 61 13.17 -1.04 -14.18
CA ARG A 61 13.70 -0.09 -15.16
C ARG A 61 13.64 1.27 -14.51
N ASP A 62 14.84 1.79 -14.24
CA ASP A 62 15.14 2.96 -13.41
C ASP A 62 14.86 2.79 -11.92
N VAL A 63 15.59 3.56 -11.12
CA VAL A 63 15.71 3.52 -9.65
C VAL A 63 14.38 3.84 -8.90
N ARG A 64 13.24 3.79 -9.59
CA ARG A 64 11.89 4.00 -9.06
C ARG A 64 11.12 2.69 -9.23
N LEU A 65 10.74 2.03 -8.12
CA LEU A 65 9.67 1.03 -8.16
C LEU A 65 8.44 1.70 -8.78
N GLY A 66 8.17 1.43 -10.05
CA GLY A 66 7.15 2.15 -10.83
C GLY A 66 5.71 1.84 -10.41
N SER A 67 5.52 0.83 -9.56
CA SER A 67 4.23 0.45 -8.99
C SER A 67 4.04 1.08 -7.61
N THR A 68 2.95 1.81 -7.43
CA THR A 68 2.54 2.24 -6.09
C THR A 68 2.35 1.02 -5.18
N VAL A 69 2.94 1.08 -4.00
CA VAL A 69 2.82 0.09 -2.93
C VAL A 69 1.98 0.70 -1.82
N LEU A 70 1.07 -0.08 -1.25
CA LEU A 70 0.18 0.34 -0.17
C LEU A 70 0.26 -0.61 1.02
N CYS A 71 0.12 -0.07 2.22
CA CYS A 71 -0.33 -0.85 3.38
C CYS A 71 -1.84 -1.11 3.28
N VAL A 72 -2.25 -2.38 3.38
CA VAL A 72 -3.66 -2.82 3.33
C VAL A 72 -3.99 -3.70 4.54
N SER A 73 -5.28 -3.82 4.89
CA SER A 73 -5.73 -4.62 6.03
C SER A 73 -5.82 -6.10 5.69
N SER A 74 -6.26 -6.44 4.48
CA SER A 74 -6.30 -7.79 3.92
C SER A 74 -6.02 -7.79 2.42
N CYS A 75 -5.49 -8.91 1.93
CA CYS A 75 -5.38 -9.21 0.50
C CYS A 75 -6.62 -9.99 0.03
N PRO A 76 -6.99 -9.93 -1.25
CA PRO A 76 -8.06 -10.76 -1.79
C PRO A 76 -7.65 -12.24 -1.75
N GLU A 77 -8.60 -13.14 -1.47
CA GLU A 77 -8.36 -14.60 -1.49
C GLU A 77 -8.70 -15.23 -2.85
N GLU A 78 -9.41 -14.48 -3.70
CA GLU A 78 -9.79 -14.85 -5.06
C GLU A 78 -9.32 -13.76 -6.04
N GLN A 79 -9.18 -14.13 -7.31
CA GLN A 79 -8.80 -13.19 -8.35
C GLN A 79 -9.91 -12.14 -8.55
N LEU A 80 -9.54 -10.86 -8.63
CA LEU A 80 -10.45 -9.77 -8.96
C LEU A 80 -10.16 -9.32 -10.40
N ASP A 81 -11.11 -9.56 -11.30
CA ASP A 81 -10.97 -9.31 -12.73
C ASP A 81 -11.43 -7.89 -13.14
N THR A 82 -12.27 -7.26 -12.31
CA THR A 82 -12.92 -5.98 -12.63
C THR A 82 -12.77 -4.93 -11.53
N LEU A 83 -12.94 -3.65 -11.87
CA LEU A 83 -12.89 -2.56 -10.88
C LEU A 83 -14.09 -2.62 -9.94
N GLU A 84 -15.22 -3.15 -10.42
CA GLU A 84 -16.43 -3.42 -9.66
C GLU A 84 -16.16 -4.44 -8.56
N GLU A 85 -15.39 -5.49 -8.84
CA GLU A 85 -14.98 -6.48 -7.85
C GLU A 85 -13.99 -5.90 -6.83
N VAL A 86 -13.06 -5.05 -7.26
CA VAL A 86 -12.15 -4.32 -6.35
C VAL A 86 -12.95 -3.38 -5.44
N GLN A 87 -13.95 -2.68 -5.97
CA GLN A 87 -14.87 -1.83 -5.20
C GLN A 87 -15.69 -2.66 -4.21
N LEU A 88 -16.23 -3.82 -4.64
CA LEU A 88 -16.97 -4.73 -3.78
C LEU A 88 -16.09 -5.24 -2.64
N PHE A 89 -14.87 -5.68 -2.93
CA PHE A 89 -13.89 -6.11 -1.94
C PHE A 89 -13.60 -5.02 -0.91
N ALA A 90 -13.42 -3.78 -1.34
CA ALA A 90 -13.20 -2.65 -0.43
C ALA A 90 -14.40 -2.43 0.52
N ASN A 91 -15.62 -2.56 0.01
CA ASN A 91 -16.83 -2.36 0.79
C ASN A 91 -17.13 -3.52 1.75
N THR A 92 -16.81 -4.76 1.38
CA THR A 92 -17.09 -5.95 2.21
C THR A 92 -16.02 -6.21 3.26
N SER A 93 -14.74 -6.09 2.88
CA SER A 93 -13.61 -6.36 3.77
C SER A 93 -13.14 -5.13 4.57
N GLY A 94 -13.47 -3.93 4.10
CA GLY A 94 -12.87 -2.68 4.59
C GLY A 94 -11.40 -2.49 4.17
N SER A 95 -10.88 -3.32 3.28
CA SER A 95 -9.52 -3.23 2.74
C SER A 95 -9.51 -2.55 1.38
N PHE A 96 -8.88 -1.38 1.31
CA PHE A 96 -8.84 -0.55 0.11
C PHE A 96 -7.56 -0.83 -0.67
N LEU A 97 -7.69 -1.27 -1.92
CA LEU A 97 -6.57 -1.61 -2.81
C LEU A 97 -6.12 -0.44 -3.70
N CYS A 98 -6.84 0.68 -3.68
CA CYS A 98 -6.48 1.92 -4.38
C CYS A 98 -5.85 2.97 -3.44
N VAL A 99 -5.27 4.03 -4.00
CA VAL A 99 -4.58 5.08 -3.22
C VAL A 99 -5.47 5.68 -2.11
N TYR A 100 -4.89 6.04 -0.96
CA TYR A 100 -5.65 6.38 0.25
C TYR A 100 -6.61 7.56 0.13
N ASN A 101 -6.38 8.50 -0.79
CA ASN A 101 -7.28 9.64 -1.00
C ASN A 101 -8.49 9.29 -1.89
N LEU A 102 -8.63 8.03 -2.30
CA LEU A 102 -9.67 7.58 -3.19
C LEU A 102 -10.75 6.79 -2.46
N ASN A 103 -11.98 7.31 -2.53
CA ASN A 103 -13.16 6.64 -2.00
C ASN A 103 -13.56 5.47 -2.92
N SER A 104 -13.95 4.32 -2.33
CA SER A 104 -14.41 3.13 -3.06
C SER A 104 -15.55 3.42 -4.02
N PHE A 105 -16.43 4.38 -3.71
CA PHE A 105 -17.53 4.78 -4.60
C PHE A 105 -17.06 5.32 -5.97
N ASN A 106 -15.86 5.89 -6.01
CA ASN A 106 -15.34 6.54 -7.22
C ASN A 106 -14.49 5.61 -8.10
N TYR A 107 -14.26 4.35 -7.70
CA TYR A 107 -13.32 3.46 -8.39
C TYR A 107 -13.69 3.25 -9.87
N THR A 108 -14.98 3.12 -10.17
CA THR A 108 -15.50 2.90 -11.53
C THR A 108 -15.81 4.19 -12.30
N GLN A 109 -15.74 5.35 -11.62
CA GLN A 109 -16.18 6.65 -12.18
C GLN A 109 -15.02 7.53 -12.64
N ILE A 110 -13.77 7.13 -12.36
CA ILE A 110 -12.60 7.97 -12.58
C ILE A 110 -11.93 7.64 -13.91
N PRO A 111 -11.64 8.66 -14.74
CA PRO A 111 -10.77 8.47 -15.89
C PRO A 111 -9.34 8.12 -15.41
N ASN A 112 -8.74 7.07 -16.00
CA ASN A 112 -7.42 6.54 -15.64
C ASN A 112 -7.37 5.85 -14.26
N ALA A 113 -8.38 5.05 -13.93
CA ALA A 113 -8.38 4.20 -12.73
C ALA A 113 -7.09 3.36 -12.61
N ASP A 114 -6.49 2.92 -13.72
CA ASP A 114 -5.24 2.14 -13.77
C ASP A 114 -4.02 2.82 -13.12
N LEU A 115 -4.06 4.15 -12.90
CA LEU A 115 -3.00 4.89 -12.22
C LEU A 115 -3.22 5.00 -10.70
N LEU A 116 -4.47 4.88 -10.25
CA LEU A 116 -4.88 5.09 -8.85
C LEU A 116 -5.26 3.78 -8.14
N CYS A 117 -5.59 2.77 -8.92
CA CYS A 117 -6.03 1.44 -8.51
C CYS A 117 -5.09 0.37 -9.10
N PRO A 118 -5.12 -0.86 -8.58
CA PRO A 118 -4.28 -1.93 -9.08
C PRO A 118 -4.61 -2.26 -10.52
N ARG A 119 -3.60 -2.73 -11.26
CA ARG A 119 -3.83 -3.30 -12.58
C ARG A 119 -4.62 -4.60 -12.44
N LEU A 120 -5.63 -4.73 -13.28
CA LEU A 120 -6.45 -5.92 -13.37
C LEU A 120 -5.79 -6.95 -14.32
N PRO A 121 -5.96 -8.25 -14.05
CA PRO A 121 -6.60 -8.81 -12.85
C PRO A 121 -5.70 -8.73 -11.61
N VAL A 122 -6.31 -8.59 -10.43
CA VAL A 122 -5.61 -8.68 -9.14
C VAL A 122 -5.57 -10.13 -8.68
N PRO A 123 -4.40 -10.77 -8.59
CA PRO A 123 -4.29 -12.14 -8.10
C PRO A 123 -4.49 -12.23 -6.58
N PRO A 124 -4.81 -13.42 -6.05
CA PRO A 124 -4.84 -13.70 -4.61
C PRO A 124 -3.45 -13.65 -3.95
#